data_AF-A0A8J8KNC8-F1
#
_entry.id   AF-A0A8J8KNC8-F1
#
_cell.length_a   1.000
_cell.length_b   1.000
_cell.length_c   1.000
_cell.angle_alpha   90.00
_cell.angle_beta   90.00
_cell.angle_gamma   90.00
#
_symmetry.space_group_name_H-M   'P 1'
#
loop_
_entity.id
_entity.type
_entity.pdbx_description
1 polymer ?
#
loop_
_entity_poly.entity_id
_entity_poly.type
_entity_poly.pdbx_seq_one_letter_code
_entity_poly.pdbx_strand_id
1 'polypeptide(L)'
;MSARATLAFVLGTTIALSPLLAAPAYAAAPTVTVDQGPSQADPASAAPITFAVTFSEPVTGFDAADVSLAGSTVGGTLVAVVSGSGTAYTVNVTGMTTGGTVVASVPAGAATNGGGEPSDASTSSDNTVTWTPDVAGPTVGIDQTPTQTDPASVAPIVFAVSFSEPVTGFDAADVSLAGSTAGGTLTAAVSGSGTAYTVNVTGMTTGGTVVASIGAGAATDAAGNPSSASTSSDNTVTWTPAAPGVTIDQGPDQADPTSTASIVFAVSFSEPVTGFDAADVSLAGSTVGGTLATVVSGSGAQYTVTVTGMTTAGTVTAAIAAGAATSAAGVGNTASTSTDNTVSWTPIDPPSPSPTAAGTGPASPSTSPSESPGWMPVTGTGLRLILGGGVVLVLVGVALLFVLRRRGLQEV
;
A
#
# COMPACT_ATOMS: atom_id res chain seq x y z
N MET A 1 -23.48 -120.69 65.45
CA MET A 1 -24.60 -120.32 66.34
C MET A 1 -24.46 -118.85 66.73
N SER A 2 -25.56 -118.29 67.24
CA SER A 2 -25.80 -116.93 67.77
C SER A 2 -24.68 -116.29 68.62
N ALA A 3 -24.64 -114.97 68.87
CA ALA A 3 -25.70 -113.96 68.69
C ALA A 3 -25.20 -112.53 68.42
N ARG A 4 -26.11 -111.67 67.94
CA ARG A 4 -26.11 -110.20 68.08
C ARG A 4 -26.54 -109.82 69.52
N ALA A 5 -26.25 -108.66 70.11
CA ALA A 5 -25.40 -107.51 69.76
C ALA A 5 -25.09 -106.68 71.03
N THR A 6 -24.18 -105.71 70.95
CA THR A 6 -24.21 -104.47 71.75
C THR A 6 -23.53 -103.36 70.94
N LEU A 7 -24.10 -102.16 70.96
CA LEU A 7 -23.61 -100.99 70.24
C LEU A 7 -22.78 -100.11 71.19
N ALA A 8 -21.55 -99.78 70.81
CA ALA A 8 -20.73 -98.77 71.46
C ALA A 8 -20.22 -97.79 70.40
N PHE A 9 -20.41 -96.49 70.64
CA PHE A 9 -20.23 -95.43 69.66
C PHE A 9 -18.97 -94.62 69.99
N VAL A 10 -18.01 -94.57 69.07
CA VAL A 10 -16.80 -93.72 69.20
C VAL A 10 -16.61 -92.93 67.90
N LEU A 11 -16.42 -91.62 68.07
CA LEU A 11 -16.25 -90.65 67.00
C LEU A 11 -14.79 -90.66 66.51
N GLY A 12 -14.47 -90.30 65.28
CA GLY A 12 -15.38 -89.97 64.17
C GLY A 12 -14.57 -89.51 62.97
N THR A 13 -14.71 -90.20 61.83
CA THR A 13 -14.09 -89.77 60.57
C THR A 13 -14.85 -88.56 60.03
N THR A 14 -14.20 -87.40 60.01
CA THR A 14 -14.68 -86.23 59.28
C THR A 14 -14.75 -86.55 57.79
N ILE A 15 -15.96 -86.76 57.28
CA ILE A 15 -16.21 -86.60 55.85
C ILE A 15 -15.93 -85.15 55.55
N ALA A 16 -14.80 -84.88 54.90
CA ALA A 16 -14.58 -83.60 54.27
C ALA A 16 -15.64 -83.46 53.17
N LEU A 17 -16.70 -82.69 53.44
CA LEU A 17 -17.40 -82.03 52.35
C LEU A 17 -16.30 -81.25 51.62
N SER A 18 -16.00 -81.65 50.40
CA SER A 18 -15.32 -80.72 49.49
C SER A 18 -16.13 -79.44 49.52
N PRO A 19 -15.51 -78.25 49.64
CA PRO A 19 -16.27 -77.03 49.44
C PRO A 19 -16.94 -77.17 48.07
N LEU A 20 -18.26 -77.16 48.06
CA LEU A 20 -18.99 -76.88 46.83
C LEU A 20 -18.38 -75.57 46.35
N LEU A 21 -17.64 -75.61 45.23
CA LEU A 21 -17.14 -74.39 44.63
C LEU A 21 -18.36 -73.48 44.51
N ALA A 22 -18.33 -72.34 45.20
CA ALA A 22 -19.27 -71.29 44.90
C ALA A 22 -19.13 -71.08 43.39
N ALA A 23 -20.22 -71.30 42.65
CA ALA A 23 -20.23 -70.96 41.24
C ALA A 23 -19.70 -69.52 41.15
N PRO A 24 -18.80 -69.21 40.19
CA PRO A 24 -18.23 -67.87 40.10
C PRO A 24 -19.40 -66.90 40.15
N ALA A 25 -19.33 -65.96 41.09
CA ALA A 25 -20.41 -65.00 41.25
C ALA A 25 -20.55 -64.28 39.90
N TYR A 26 -21.63 -64.57 39.18
CA TYR A 26 -21.85 -64.05 37.83
C TYR A 26 -21.65 -62.54 37.90
N ALA A 27 -20.64 -62.05 37.19
CA ALA A 27 -20.40 -60.63 37.09
C ALA A 27 -21.68 -60.02 36.51
N ALA A 28 -22.16 -58.93 37.11
CA ALA A 28 -23.32 -58.25 36.54
C ALA A 28 -22.97 -57.77 35.13
N ALA A 29 -23.96 -57.72 34.23
CA ALA A 29 -23.76 -57.08 32.94
C ALA A 29 -23.28 -55.63 33.17
N PRO A 30 -22.23 -55.15 32.49
CA PRO A 30 -21.79 -53.77 32.63
C PRO A 30 -22.85 -52.83 32.05
N THR A 31 -23.57 -52.13 32.93
CA THR A 31 -24.52 -51.08 32.57
C THR A 31 -23.77 -49.88 31.98
N VAL A 32 -24.31 -49.28 30.92
CA VAL A 32 -23.70 -48.13 30.25
C VAL A 32 -24.64 -46.91 30.21
N THR A 33 -24.09 -45.72 30.43
CA THR A 33 -24.74 -44.45 30.07
C THR A 33 -24.05 -43.83 28.86
N VAL A 34 -24.84 -43.16 28.03
CA VAL A 34 -24.37 -42.30 26.94
C VAL A 34 -25.01 -40.94 27.16
N ASP A 35 -24.20 -39.91 27.29
CA ASP A 35 -24.65 -38.54 27.54
C ASP A 35 -23.81 -37.55 26.70
N GLN A 36 -24.26 -36.31 26.51
CA GLN A 36 -23.45 -35.27 25.86
C GLN A 36 -22.11 -35.06 26.59
N GLY A 37 -21.05 -34.73 25.84
CA GLY A 37 -19.76 -34.40 26.44
C GLY A 37 -19.87 -33.19 27.38
N PRO A 38 -19.15 -33.14 28.51
CA PRO A 38 -19.32 -32.11 29.56
C PRO A 38 -18.87 -30.68 29.16
N SER A 39 -18.55 -30.46 27.89
CA SER A 39 -18.32 -29.15 27.28
C SER A 39 -18.80 -29.11 25.83
N GLN A 40 -19.71 -30.02 25.45
CA GLN A 40 -20.41 -29.99 24.18
C GLN A 40 -21.36 -28.78 24.17
N ALA A 41 -21.37 -28.03 23.08
CA ALA A 41 -22.38 -27.00 22.87
C ALA A 41 -23.67 -27.65 22.34
N ASP A 42 -24.81 -27.21 22.82
CA ASP A 42 -26.13 -27.54 22.27
C ASP A 42 -26.98 -26.27 22.20
N PRO A 43 -27.31 -25.75 21.01
CA PRO A 43 -26.90 -26.25 19.69
C PRO A 43 -25.40 -26.14 19.39
N ALA A 44 -24.92 -27.02 18.51
CA ALA A 44 -23.57 -27.02 17.95
C ALA A 44 -23.54 -26.56 16.49
N SER A 45 -22.55 -25.76 16.12
CA SER A 45 -22.24 -25.37 14.72
C SER A 45 -20.89 -25.85 14.21
N ALA A 46 -20.02 -26.39 15.09
CA ALA A 46 -18.69 -26.89 14.76
C ALA A 46 -18.54 -28.38 15.11
N ALA A 47 -17.90 -29.14 14.24
CA ALA A 47 -17.65 -30.58 14.42
C ALA A 47 -16.27 -30.84 15.06
N PRO A 48 -16.07 -31.96 15.78
CA PRO A 48 -17.03 -33.04 16.04
C PRO A 48 -18.05 -32.70 17.12
N ILE A 49 -19.21 -33.36 17.06
CA ILE A 49 -20.10 -33.49 18.22
C ILE A 49 -19.53 -34.57 19.15
N THR A 50 -19.50 -34.32 20.45
CA THR A 50 -18.86 -35.16 21.46
C THR A 50 -19.88 -35.76 22.42
N PHE A 51 -19.85 -37.07 22.61
CA PHE A 51 -20.58 -37.78 23.67
C PHE A 51 -19.62 -38.46 24.65
N ALA A 52 -19.99 -38.46 25.93
CA ALA A 52 -19.34 -39.24 26.98
C ALA A 52 -20.06 -40.58 27.14
N VAL A 53 -19.31 -41.67 27.25
CA VAL A 53 -19.86 -43.02 27.45
C VAL A 53 -19.21 -43.63 28.69
N THR A 54 -20.06 -44.00 29.66
CA THR A 54 -19.60 -44.49 30.98
C THR A 54 -20.18 -45.86 31.27
N PHE A 55 -19.31 -46.86 31.41
CA PHE A 55 -19.65 -48.19 31.90
C PHE A 55 -19.47 -48.25 33.43
N SER A 56 -20.30 -49.04 34.12
CA SER A 56 -20.22 -49.21 35.59
C SER A 56 -18.97 -49.95 36.08
N GLU A 57 -18.30 -50.69 35.20
CA GLU A 57 -17.04 -51.38 35.46
C GLU A 57 -16.17 -51.44 34.19
N PRO A 58 -14.88 -51.81 34.27
CA PRO A 58 -14.00 -51.83 33.10
C PRO A 58 -14.41 -52.87 32.05
N VAL A 59 -14.62 -52.41 30.81
CA VAL A 59 -14.98 -53.25 29.66
C VAL A 59 -13.91 -53.28 28.58
N THR A 60 -14.02 -54.28 27.71
CA THR A 60 -13.23 -54.46 26.48
C THR A 60 -14.13 -54.73 25.28
N GLY A 61 -13.63 -54.45 24.07
CA GLY A 61 -14.32 -54.72 22.80
C GLY A 61 -15.01 -53.51 22.17
N PHE A 62 -15.40 -52.51 22.96
CA PHE A 62 -16.14 -51.33 22.50
C PHE A 62 -15.36 -50.47 21.48
N ASP A 63 -15.84 -50.39 20.24
CA ASP A 63 -15.31 -49.51 19.20
C ASP A 63 -16.40 -48.72 18.43
N ALA A 64 -16.03 -48.09 17.30
CA ALA A 64 -16.94 -47.27 16.51
C ALA A 64 -18.09 -48.03 15.83
N ALA A 65 -17.98 -49.34 15.64
CA ALA A 65 -19.07 -50.18 15.14
C ALA A 65 -20.20 -50.35 16.17
N ASP A 66 -19.90 -50.19 17.45
CA ASP A 66 -20.84 -50.35 18.57
C ASP A 66 -21.64 -49.08 18.88
N VAL A 67 -21.40 -47.99 18.15
CA VAL A 67 -22.12 -46.72 18.29
C VAL A 67 -23.27 -46.66 17.29
N SER A 68 -24.50 -46.81 17.78
CA SER A 68 -25.72 -46.59 17.00
C SER A 68 -26.06 -45.10 16.96
N LEU A 69 -25.91 -44.49 15.78
CA LEU A 69 -26.33 -43.12 15.47
C LEU A 69 -27.73 -43.04 14.82
N ALA A 70 -28.47 -44.14 14.76
CA ALA A 70 -29.68 -44.30 13.95
C ALA A 70 -30.89 -43.43 14.39
N GLY A 71 -30.83 -42.80 15.57
CA GLY A 71 -31.82 -41.81 16.02
C GLY A 71 -31.57 -40.39 15.50
N SER A 72 -30.45 -40.15 14.81
CA SER A 72 -30.07 -38.83 14.30
C SER A 72 -30.97 -38.38 13.14
N THR A 73 -31.28 -37.08 13.10
CA THR A 73 -32.13 -36.46 12.05
C THR A 73 -31.36 -35.53 11.11
N VAL A 74 -30.09 -35.25 11.39
CA VAL A 74 -29.17 -34.57 10.46
C VAL A 74 -28.96 -35.39 9.18
N GLY A 75 -28.79 -34.71 8.05
CA GLY A 75 -28.32 -35.30 6.80
C GLY A 75 -26.81 -35.58 6.82
N GLY A 76 -26.35 -36.42 5.90
CA GLY A 76 -24.94 -36.77 5.70
C GLY A 76 -24.64 -38.25 5.92
N THR A 77 -23.36 -38.61 5.92
CA THR A 77 -22.89 -39.95 6.33
C THR A 77 -22.15 -39.78 7.64
N LEU A 78 -22.82 -40.12 8.75
CA LEU A 78 -22.25 -39.92 10.07
C LEU A 78 -21.13 -40.93 10.36
N VAL A 79 -20.03 -40.44 10.91
CA VAL A 79 -18.86 -41.24 11.30
C VAL A 79 -18.57 -41.00 12.77
N ALA A 80 -18.65 -42.07 13.57
CA ALA A 80 -18.21 -42.11 14.95
C ALA A 80 -16.71 -42.47 15.04
N VAL A 81 -16.00 -41.84 15.97
CA VAL A 81 -14.64 -42.22 16.38
C VAL A 81 -14.65 -42.39 17.90
N VAL A 82 -14.28 -43.58 18.37
CA VAL A 82 -14.26 -43.93 19.80
C VAL A 82 -12.84 -43.83 20.34
N SER A 83 -12.71 -43.30 21.55
CA SER A 83 -11.46 -43.20 22.30
C SER A 83 -11.72 -43.37 23.80
N GLY A 84 -10.68 -43.61 24.59
CA GLY A 84 -10.79 -43.94 26.02
C GLY A 84 -10.51 -45.41 26.31
N SER A 85 -10.79 -45.85 27.55
CA SER A 85 -10.54 -47.23 28.00
C SER A 85 -11.18 -47.51 29.36
N GLY A 86 -11.40 -48.79 29.66
CA GLY A 86 -11.88 -49.23 30.96
C GLY A 86 -13.34 -48.86 31.16
N THR A 87 -13.64 -47.94 32.09
CA THR A 87 -15.01 -47.46 32.37
C THR A 87 -15.42 -46.26 31.52
N ALA A 88 -14.47 -45.49 30.95
CA ALA A 88 -14.75 -44.18 30.38
C ALA A 88 -14.26 -44.06 28.92
N TYR A 89 -15.19 -43.70 28.04
CA TYR A 89 -14.96 -43.50 26.62
C TYR A 89 -15.55 -42.18 26.13
N THR A 90 -15.04 -41.71 24.99
CA THR A 90 -15.50 -40.50 24.30
C THR A 90 -15.76 -40.85 22.85
N VAL A 91 -16.96 -40.49 22.38
CA VAL A 91 -17.45 -40.73 21.02
C VAL A 91 -17.54 -39.41 20.29
N ASN A 92 -16.68 -39.22 19.29
CA ASN A 92 -16.68 -38.03 18.44
C ASN A 92 -17.43 -38.35 17.14
N VAL A 93 -18.51 -37.61 16.86
CA VAL A 93 -19.35 -37.76 15.66
C VAL A 93 -19.05 -36.64 14.67
N THR A 94 -18.88 -37.02 13.41
CA THR A 94 -18.63 -36.12 12.26
C THR A 94 -19.51 -36.51 11.07
N GLY A 95 -19.51 -35.69 10.01
CA GLY A 95 -20.21 -36.01 8.76
C GLY A 95 -21.64 -35.45 8.64
N MET A 96 -22.07 -34.59 9.59
CA MET A 96 -23.34 -33.87 9.53
C MET A 96 -23.32 -32.81 8.40
N THR A 97 -24.29 -32.83 7.48
CA THR A 97 -24.36 -31.91 6.32
C THR A 97 -25.61 -31.03 6.27
N THR A 98 -26.59 -31.25 7.15
CA THR A 98 -27.77 -30.38 7.29
C THR A 98 -28.14 -30.24 8.76
N GLY A 99 -28.81 -29.16 9.15
CA GLY A 99 -29.35 -29.01 10.50
C GLY A 99 -30.31 -30.13 10.90
N GLY A 100 -30.40 -30.39 12.20
CA GLY A 100 -31.15 -31.50 12.79
C GLY A 100 -30.64 -31.84 14.19
N THR A 101 -30.78 -33.10 14.60
CA THR A 101 -30.19 -33.65 15.85
C THR A 101 -29.22 -34.79 15.55
N VAL A 102 -28.17 -34.91 16.34
CA VAL A 102 -27.33 -36.12 16.43
C VAL A 102 -27.67 -36.85 17.71
N VAL A 103 -27.95 -38.15 17.60
CA VAL A 103 -28.35 -39.00 18.73
C VAL A 103 -27.42 -40.20 18.81
N ALA A 104 -26.68 -40.35 19.91
CA ALA A 104 -25.79 -41.47 20.13
C ALA A 104 -26.39 -42.49 21.10
N SER A 105 -26.21 -43.78 20.80
CA SER A 105 -26.68 -44.89 21.65
C SER A 105 -25.74 -46.08 21.50
N VAL A 106 -25.64 -46.90 22.55
CA VAL A 106 -24.82 -48.12 22.57
C VAL A 106 -25.76 -49.32 22.73
N PRO A 107 -25.86 -50.24 21.74
CA PRO A 107 -26.68 -51.44 21.85
C PRO A 107 -26.22 -52.40 22.95
N ALA A 108 -27.10 -53.31 23.38
CA ALA A 108 -26.70 -54.41 24.25
C ALA A 108 -25.69 -55.34 23.53
N GLY A 109 -24.65 -55.79 24.24
CA GLY A 109 -23.57 -56.60 23.69
C GLY A 109 -22.41 -55.83 23.04
N ALA A 110 -22.46 -54.50 23.04
CA ALA A 110 -21.42 -53.60 22.53
C ALA A 110 -20.05 -53.69 23.25
N ALA A 111 -20.01 -54.23 24.46
CA ALA A 111 -18.79 -54.41 25.22
C ALA A 111 -18.88 -55.64 26.12
N THR A 112 -17.74 -56.12 26.63
CA THR A 112 -17.67 -57.24 27.58
C THR A 112 -16.83 -56.88 28.80
N ASN A 113 -17.30 -57.27 29.99
CA ASN A 113 -16.52 -57.12 31.23
C ASN A 113 -15.42 -58.18 31.38
N GLY A 114 -14.62 -58.09 32.45
CA GLY A 114 -13.59 -59.08 32.77
C GLY A 114 -14.10 -60.49 33.11
N GLY A 115 -15.41 -60.68 33.29
CA GLY A 115 -16.07 -61.99 33.39
C GLY A 115 -16.45 -62.60 32.03
N GLY A 116 -16.42 -61.80 30.96
CA GLY A 116 -16.89 -62.18 29.62
C GLY A 116 -18.37 -61.87 29.36
N GLU A 117 -19.07 -61.22 30.30
CA GLU A 117 -20.49 -60.94 30.18
C GLU A 117 -20.74 -59.67 29.33
N PRO A 118 -21.74 -59.66 28.43
CA PRO A 118 -22.04 -58.55 27.54
C PRO A 118 -22.68 -57.36 28.29
N SER A 119 -22.45 -56.15 27.79
CA SER A 119 -23.09 -54.92 28.30
C SER A 119 -24.59 -54.88 28.06
N ASP A 120 -25.30 -54.22 28.97
CA ASP A 120 -26.67 -53.75 28.70
C ASP A 120 -26.67 -52.68 27.59
N ALA A 121 -27.87 -52.35 27.08
CA ALA A 121 -28.05 -51.21 26.19
C ALA A 121 -27.97 -49.88 26.97
N SER A 122 -27.53 -48.81 26.30
CA SER A 122 -27.34 -47.50 26.92
C SER A 122 -28.61 -46.90 27.50
N THR A 123 -28.51 -46.48 28.76
CA THR A 123 -29.38 -45.43 29.32
C THR A 123 -28.79 -44.04 29.05
N SER A 124 -29.56 -42.99 29.27
CA SER A 124 -29.19 -41.60 28.97
C SER A 124 -29.97 -40.66 29.88
N SER A 125 -29.35 -39.56 30.29
CA SER A 125 -30.04 -38.36 30.76
C SER A 125 -30.22 -37.33 29.64
N ASP A 126 -29.21 -37.17 28.77
CA ASP A 126 -29.27 -36.40 27.52
C ASP A 126 -28.22 -36.91 26.52
N ASN A 127 -28.67 -37.57 25.46
CA ASN A 127 -27.85 -38.08 24.36
C ASN A 127 -28.20 -37.45 23.00
N THR A 128 -28.77 -36.24 22.99
CA THR A 128 -29.41 -35.64 21.80
C THR A 128 -28.94 -34.22 21.51
N VAL A 129 -27.80 -34.08 20.81
CA VAL A 129 -27.22 -32.77 20.49
C VAL A 129 -27.92 -32.14 19.28
N THR A 130 -28.38 -30.89 19.39
CA THR A 130 -28.88 -30.12 18.23
C THR A 130 -27.71 -29.66 17.36
N TRP A 131 -27.79 -29.90 16.06
CA TRP A 131 -26.83 -29.44 15.06
C TRP A 131 -27.43 -28.32 14.21
N THR A 132 -26.79 -27.16 14.23
CA THR A 132 -27.11 -25.98 13.43
C THR A 132 -25.85 -25.55 12.69
N PRO A 133 -25.57 -26.09 11.49
CA PRO A 133 -24.39 -25.73 10.73
C PRO A 133 -24.47 -24.26 10.32
N ASP A 134 -23.33 -23.57 10.29
CA ASP A 134 -23.30 -22.22 9.73
C ASP A 134 -23.43 -22.28 8.20
N VAL A 135 -24.30 -21.42 7.68
CA VAL A 135 -24.66 -21.32 6.26
C VAL A 135 -24.82 -19.85 5.82
N ALA A 136 -24.46 -18.90 6.68
CA ALA A 136 -24.53 -17.47 6.39
C ALA A 136 -23.23 -17.01 5.74
N GLY A 137 -23.28 -16.65 4.46
CA GLY A 137 -22.14 -16.04 3.78
C GLY A 137 -21.85 -14.62 4.31
N PRO A 138 -20.60 -14.26 4.61
CA PRO A 138 -20.27 -12.98 5.21
C PRO A 138 -20.68 -11.81 4.30
N THR A 139 -21.34 -10.81 4.88
CA THR A 139 -21.57 -9.51 4.21
C THR A 139 -20.28 -8.68 4.23
N VAL A 140 -20.12 -7.81 3.23
CA VAL A 140 -18.96 -6.91 3.12
C VAL A 140 -19.38 -5.50 2.71
N GLY A 141 -18.72 -4.48 3.26
CA GLY A 141 -18.76 -3.10 2.81
C GLY A 141 -17.38 -2.61 2.39
N ILE A 142 -17.33 -1.68 1.46
CA ILE A 142 -16.10 -0.97 1.04
C ILE A 142 -16.41 0.51 0.89
N ASP A 143 -15.87 1.33 1.79
CA ASP A 143 -16.17 2.76 1.90
C ASP A 143 -14.87 3.57 1.94
N GLN A 144 -14.88 4.84 1.49
CA GLN A 144 -13.70 5.69 1.64
C GLN A 144 -13.37 5.92 3.12
N THR A 145 -12.09 5.93 3.50
CA THR A 145 -11.73 6.07 4.93
C THR A 145 -12.18 7.42 5.49
N PRO A 146 -12.53 7.54 6.79
CA PRO A 146 -12.96 8.82 7.40
C PRO A 146 -11.90 9.95 7.37
N THR A 147 -10.68 9.64 6.96
CA THR A 147 -9.55 10.58 6.75
C THR A 147 -9.16 10.73 5.29
N GLN A 148 -9.83 10.04 4.37
CA GLN A 148 -9.66 10.27 2.94
C GLN A 148 -10.09 11.70 2.60
N THR A 149 -9.29 12.39 1.79
CA THR A 149 -9.68 13.69 1.25
C THR A 149 -10.41 13.44 -0.07
N ASP A 150 -11.60 14.00 -0.23
CA ASP A 150 -12.37 13.98 -1.47
C ASP A 150 -12.83 15.41 -1.81
N PRO A 151 -12.39 16.02 -2.93
CA PRO A 151 -11.45 15.47 -3.92
C PRO A 151 -10.01 15.26 -3.42
N ALA A 152 -9.40 14.18 -3.89
CA ALA A 152 -8.00 13.81 -3.66
C ALA A 152 -7.08 14.34 -4.77
N SER A 153 -5.88 14.80 -4.39
CA SER A 153 -4.79 15.18 -5.33
C SER A 153 -3.47 14.45 -5.06
N VAL A 154 -3.43 13.59 -4.05
CA VAL A 154 -2.24 12.82 -3.62
C VAL A 154 -2.64 11.35 -3.45
N ALA A 155 -1.81 10.44 -3.97
CA ALA A 155 -2.03 8.99 -3.91
C ALA A 155 -1.30 8.36 -2.70
N PRO A 156 -1.77 7.22 -2.16
CA PRO A 156 -2.94 6.45 -2.58
C PRO A 156 -4.28 7.10 -2.19
N ILE A 157 -5.34 6.72 -2.90
CA ILE A 157 -6.71 6.82 -2.38
C ILE A 157 -6.95 5.59 -1.50
N VAL A 158 -7.57 5.77 -0.33
CA VAL A 158 -7.67 4.73 0.71
C VAL A 158 -9.14 4.43 1.05
N PHE A 159 -9.55 3.19 0.80
CA PHE A 159 -10.84 2.64 1.22
C PHE A 159 -10.66 1.68 2.41
N ALA A 160 -11.58 1.74 3.36
CA ALA A 160 -11.74 0.72 4.40
C ALA A 160 -12.69 -0.38 3.89
N VAL A 161 -12.39 -1.63 4.23
CA VAL A 161 -13.23 -2.79 3.96
C VAL A 161 -13.60 -3.45 5.28
N SER A 162 -14.89 -3.71 5.47
CA SER A 162 -15.45 -4.34 6.66
C SER A 162 -16.30 -5.55 6.29
N PHE A 163 -15.97 -6.70 6.86
CA PHE A 163 -16.78 -7.92 6.82
C PHE A 163 -17.57 -8.07 8.12
N SER A 164 -18.72 -8.77 8.08
CA SER A 164 -19.52 -9.08 9.28
C SER A 164 -18.78 -9.91 10.33
N GLU A 165 -17.83 -10.72 9.88
CA GLU A 165 -17.09 -11.70 10.67
C GLU A 165 -15.69 -11.95 10.07
N PRO A 166 -14.81 -12.73 10.75
CA PRO A 166 -13.46 -12.98 10.26
C PRO A 166 -13.45 -13.82 8.99
N VAL A 167 -12.91 -13.27 7.89
CA VAL A 167 -12.78 -13.97 6.61
C VAL A 167 -11.32 -14.26 6.21
N THR A 168 -11.18 -15.19 5.28
CA THR A 168 -9.94 -15.58 4.59
C THR A 168 -10.12 -15.48 3.08
N GLY A 169 -9.02 -15.51 2.32
CA GLY A 169 -9.04 -15.52 0.85
C GLY A 169 -8.95 -14.14 0.17
N PHE A 170 -9.50 -13.10 0.78
CA PHE A 170 -9.57 -11.75 0.19
C PHE A 170 -8.19 -11.13 -0.12
N ASP A 171 -7.94 -10.80 -1.39
CA ASP A 171 -6.74 -10.07 -1.83
C ASP A 171 -7.02 -8.96 -2.87
N ALA A 172 -5.97 -8.43 -3.51
CA ALA A 172 -6.07 -7.33 -4.46
C ALA A 172 -6.76 -7.69 -5.79
N ALA A 173 -6.88 -8.97 -6.14
CA ALA A 173 -7.61 -9.44 -7.32
C ALA A 173 -9.14 -9.32 -7.16
N ASP A 174 -9.64 -9.33 -5.92
CA ASP A 174 -11.08 -9.21 -5.62
C ASP A 174 -11.61 -7.78 -5.69
N VAL A 175 -10.71 -6.79 -5.72
CA VAL A 175 -11.04 -5.36 -5.78
C VAL A 175 -11.27 -4.94 -7.24
N SER A 176 -12.53 -4.86 -7.64
CA SER A 176 -12.92 -4.28 -8.92
C SER A 176 -12.92 -2.74 -8.85
N LEU A 177 -12.01 -2.15 -9.64
CA LEU A 177 -11.94 -0.69 -9.89
C LEU A 177 -12.68 -0.26 -11.17
N ALA A 178 -13.43 -1.17 -11.81
CA ALA A 178 -13.98 -0.98 -13.16
C ALA A 178 -15.06 0.13 -13.29
N GLY A 179 -15.58 0.65 -12.17
CA GLY A 179 -16.46 1.82 -12.16
C GLY A 179 -15.73 3.17 -12.19
N SER A 180 -14.39 3.16 -12.14
CA SER A 180 -13.57 4.39 -12.11
C SER A 180 -13.55 5.09 -13.47
N THR A 181 -13.48 6.43 -13.43
CA THR A 181 -13.32 7.30 -14.61
C THR A 181 -12.02 8.11 -14.59
N ALA A 182 -11.27 8.12 -13.48
CA ALA A 182 -9.91 8.64 -13.43
C ALA A 182 -9.01 7.82 -14.37
N GLY A 183 -8.28 8.50 -15.25
CA GLY A 183 -7.45 7.84 -16.26
C GLY A 183 -6.20 7.20 -15.65
N GLY A 184 -5.57 6.29 -16.40
CA GLY A 184 -4.36 5.58 -16.00
C GLY A 184 -4.57 4.06 -15.92
N THR A 185 -3.58 3.35 -15.37
CA THR A 185 -3.72 1.91 -15.05
C THR A 185 -3.88 1.81 -13.53
N LEU A 186 -5.13 1.80 -13.07
CA LEU A 186 -5.42 1.78 -11.63
C LEU A 186 -5.06 0.42 -11.05
N THR A 187 -4.43 0.43 -9.87
CA THR A 187 -4.00 -0.77 -9.15
C THR A 187 -4.39 -0.67 -7.68
N ALA A 188 -4.94 -1.75 -7.14
CA ALA A 188 -5.24 -1.89 -5.72
C ALA A 188 -4.13 -2.65 -4.99
N ALA A 189 -3.87 -2.29 -3.74
CA ALA A 189 -3.07 -3.07 -2.81
C ALA A 189 -3.88 -3.28 -1.52
N VAL A 190 -4.03 -4.53 -1.10
CA VAL A 190 -4.85 -4.93 0.06
C VAL A 190 -3.96 -5.26 1.26
N SER A 191 -4.41 -4.86 2.45
CA SER A 191 -3.76 -5.16 3.72
C SER A 191 -4.81 -5.28 4.84
N GLY A 192 -4.50 -5.98 5.93
CA GLY A 192 -5.44 -6.25 7.03
C GLY A 192 -5.65 -7.75 7.25
N SER A 193 -6.67 -8.10 8.04
CA SER A 193 -6.98 -9.50 8.40
C SER A 193 -8.32 -9.61 9.13
N GLY A 194 -8.98 -10.76 9.01
CA GLY A 194 -10.19 -11.05 9.79
C GLY A 194 -11.39 -10.24 9.29
N THR A 195 -11.95 -9.37 10.12
CA THR A 195 -13.10 -8.51 9.76
C THR A 195 -12.71 -7.24 9.01
N ALA A 196 -11.45 -6.81 9.06
CA ALA A 196 -11.06 -5.46 8.65
C ALA A 196 -9.85 -5.46 7.71
N TYR A 197 -10.02 -4.80 6.56
CA TYR A 197 -8.98 -4.62 5.55
C TYR A 197 -8.93 -3.15 5.07
N THR A 198 -7.86 -2.80 4.37
CA THR A 198 -7.60 -1.48 3.79
C THR A 198 -7.10 -1.66 2.37
N VAL A 199 -7.73 -0.94 1.44
CA VAL A 199 -7.48 -0.96 0.00
C VAL A 199 -6.84 0.37 -0.40
N ASN A 200 -5.57 0.32 -0.77
CA ASN A 200 -4.84 1.47 -1.30
C ASN A 200 -4.89 1.44 -2.84
N VAL A 201 -5.51 2.44 -3.45
CA VAL A 201 -5.59 2.59 -4.92
C VAL A 201 -4.57 3.61 -5.42
N THR A 202 -3.81 3.23 -6.45
CA THR A 202 -2.81 4.07 -7.12
C THR A 202 -2.89 3.93 -8.64
N GLY A 203 -2.13 4.74 -9.38
CA GLY A 203 -2.04 4.67 -10.84
C GLY A 203 -2.90 5.68 -11.61
N MET A 204 -3.58 6.59 -10.91
CA MET A 204 -4.34 7.69 -11.50
C MET A 204 -3.41 8.69 -12.21
N THR A 205 -3.69 9.02 -13.48
CA THR A 205 -2.91 9.95 -14.31
C THR A 205 -3.70 11.18 -14.76
N THR A 206 -5.03 11.11 -14.86
CA THR A 206 -5.89 12.25 -15.22
C THR A 206 -7.09 12.32 -14.28
N GLY A 207 -7.71 13.50 -14.16
CA GLY A 207 -8.88 13.69 -13.30
C GLY A 207 -10.08 12.80 -13.67
N GLY A 208 -10.92 12.50 -12.67
CA GLY A 208 -12.09 11.62 -12.76
C GLY A 208 -12.42 10.99 -11.41
N THR A 209 -13.33 10.03 -11.35
CA THR A 209 -13.63 9.26 -10.12
C THR A 209 -12.79 7.99 -10.01
N VAL A 210 -12.45 7.60 -8.79
CA VAL A 210 -12.01 6.23 -8.44
C VAL A 210 -13.14 5.58 -7.65
N VAL A 211 -13.58 4.41 -8.10
CA VAL A 211 -14.72 3.66 -7.52
C VAL A 211 -14.26 2.25 -7.23
N ALA A 212 -14.35 1.82 -5.98
CA ALA A 212 -13.93 0.48 -5.55
C ALA A 212 -15.15 -0.41 -5.22
N SER A 213 -15.06 -1.69 -5.56
CA SER A 213 -16.15 -2.67 -5.36
C SER A 213 -15.59 -4.08 -5.17
N ILE A 214 -16.29 -4.93 -4.43
CA ILE A 214 -15.88 -6.32 -4.16
C ILE A 214 -16.97 -7.28 -4.67
N GLY A 215 -16.56 -8.32 -5.38
CA GLY A 215 -17.46 -9.36 -5.91
C GLY A 215 -18.02 -10.29 -4.83
N ALA A 216 -19.09 -11.03 -5.17
CA ALA A 216 -19.53 -12.15 -4.34
C ALA A 216 -18.52 -13.31 -4.47
N GLY A 217 -18.22 -13.99 -3.35
CA GLY A 217 -17.21 -15.06 -3.29
C GLY A 217 -15.76 -14.58 -3.19
N ALA A 218 -15.53 -13.27 -2.97
CA ALA A 218 -14.21 -12.67 -2.76
C ALA A 218 -13.53 -13.09 -1.44
N ALA A 219 -14.28 -13.65 -0.50
CA ALA A 219 -13.75 -14.15 0.76
C ALA A 219 -14.60 -15.32 1.28
N THR A 220 -14.04 -16.11 2.19
CA THR A 220 -14.77 -17.16 2.92
C THR A 220 -14.59 -17.04 4.43
N ASP A 221 -15.66 -17.32 5.18
CA ASP A 221 -15.64 -17.44 6.64
C ASP A 221 -14.89 -18.71 7.12
N ALA A 222 -15.04 -19.07 8.40
CA ALA A 222 -14.46 -20.28 8.98
C ALA A 222 -15.24 -21.59 8.68
N ALA A 223 -16.48 -21.50 8.20
CA ALA A 223 -17.32 -22.65 7.81
C ALA A 223 -17.19 -22.98 6.30
N GLY A 224 -16.62 -22.07 5.51
CA GLY A 224 -16.49 -22.16 4.06
C GLY A 224 -17.57 -21.41 3.27
N ASN A 225 -18.41 -20.59 3.91
CA ASN A 225 -19.44 -19.82 3.21
C ASN A 225 -18.81 -18.63 2.45
N PRO A 226 -19.15 -18.43 1.17
CA PRO A 226 -18.62 -17.33 0.36
C PRO A 226 -19.27 -15.99 0.72
N SER A 227 -18.51 -14.90 0.60
CA SER A 227 -18.99 -13.56 0.86
C SER A 227 -20.09 -13.11 -0.11
N SER A 228 -20.98 -12.25 0.37
CA SER A 228 -21.81 -11.43 -0.52
C SER A 228 -20.96 -10.42 -1.31
N ALA A 229 -21.53 -9.86 -2.38
CA ALA A 229 -20.93 -8.69 -3.03
C ALA A 229 -21.04 -7.44 -2.14
N SER A 230 -20.16 -6.46 -2.33
CA SER A 230 -20.08 -5.30 -1.44
C SER A 230 -21.30 -4.37 -1.50
N THR A 231 -21.80 -3.96 -0.33
CA THR A 231 -22.73 -2.84 -0.18
C THR A 231 -22.05 -1.68 0.56
N SER A 232 -22.12 -0.48 0.00
CA SER A 232 -21.37 0.69 0.49
C SER A 232 -22.29 1.89 0.74
N SER A 233 -21.87 2.76 1.65
CA SER A 233 -22.46 4.09 1.84
C SER A 233 -21.79 5.12 0.91
N ASP A 234 -20.48 5.03 0.74
CA ASP A 234 -19.69 5.85 -0.18
C ASP A 234 -18.37 5.15 -0.56
N ASN A 235 -18.38 4.51 -1.73
CA ASN A 235 -17.23 3.80 -2.31
C ASN A 235 -16.53 4.58 -3.44
N THR A 236 -16.75 5.89 -3.52
CA THR A 236 -16.25 6.76 -4.59
C THR A 236 -15.35 7.85 -4.03
N VAL A 237 -14.28 8.19 -4.75
CA VAL A 237 -13.43 9.35 -4.43
C VAL A 237 -13.12 10.10 -5.72
N THR A 238 -13.25 11.42 -5.72
CA THR A 238 -12.90 12.26 -6.86
C THR A 238 -11.39 12.47 -6.90
N TRP A 239 -10.75 12.14 -8.00
CA TRP A 239 -9.34 12.46 -8.27
C TRP A 239 -9.22 13.76 -9.06
N THR A 240 -8.52 14.73 -8.49
CA THR A 240 -8.19 16.02 -9.10
C THR A 240 -6.68 16.24 -9.02
N PRO A 241 -5.92 15.98 -10.10
CA PRO A 241 -4.48 16.27 -10.15
C PRO A 241 -4.21 17.75 -9.83
N ALA A 242 -3.08 18.03 -9.19
CA ALA A 242 -2.66 19.41 -8.93
C ALA A 242 -2.37 20.17 -10.23
N ALA A 243 -2.54 21.49 -10.20
CA ALA A 243 -2.09 22.38 -11.27
C ALA A 243 -0.57 22.61 -11.18
N PRO A 244 0.17 22.63 -12.31
CA PRO A 244 1.57 23.06 -12.31
C PRO A 244 1.73 24.45 -11.69
N GLY A 245 2.61 24.59 -10.70
CA GLY A 245 3.18 25.89 -10.37
C GLY A 245 4.09 26.34 -11.51
N VAL A 246 4.25 27.66 -11.69
CA VAL A 246 5.24 28.22 -12.62
C VAL A 246 5.89 29.47 -12.04
N THR A 247 7.21 29.59 -12.24
CA THR A 247 7.95 30.85 -12.06
C THR A 247 8.39 31.42 -13.39
N ILE A 248 8.46 32.75 -13.45
CA ILE A 248 9.17 33.48 -14.50
C ILE A 248 10.05 34.52 -13.83
N ASP A 249 11.34 34.49 -14.11
CA ASP A 249 12.35 35.34 -13.48
C ASP A 249 13.40 35.78 -14.51
N GLN A 250 14.24 36.78 -14.18
CA GLN A 250 15.38 37.15 -15.03
C GLN A 250 16.24 35.93 -15.40
N GLY A 251 16.77 35.88 -16.63
CA GLY A 251 17.73 34.85 -17.01
C GLY A 251 19.00 34.92 -16.14
N PRO A 252 19.67 33.79 -15.82
CA PRO A 252 20.77 33.77 -14.84
C PRO A 252 21.98 34.63 -15.23
N ASP A 253 22.18 34.88 -16.53
CA ASP A 253 23.22 35.76 -17.09
C ASP A 253 22.64 37.08 -17.66
N GLN A 254 21.36 37.39 -17.37
CA GLN A 254 20.72 38.62 -17.81
C GLN A 254 21.26 39.80 -16.97
N ALA A 255 21.87 40.78 -17.64
CA ALA A 255 22.23 42.03 -16.99
C ALA A 255 20.99 42.89 -16.73
N ASP A 256 20.93 43.51 -15.55
CA ASP A 256 19.96 44.55 -15.21
C ASP A 256 20.68 45.69 -14.46
N PRO A 257 20.65 46.95 -14.95
CA PRO A 257 20.12 47.38 -16.24
C PRO A 257 20.94 46.86 -17.43
N THR A 258 20.31 46.77 -18.60
CA THR A 258 20.96 46.42 -19.87
C THR A 258 20.67 47.42 -21.00
N SER A 259 21.47 47.33 -22.06
CA SER A 259 21.26 47.97 -23.36
C SER A 259 21.29 46.96 -24.53
N THR A 260 21.25 45.66 -24.23
CA THR A 260 21.19 44.58 -25.23
C THR A 260 19.89 44.64 -26.04
N ALA A 261 19.94 44.29 -27.34
CA ALA A 261 18.76 44.29 -28.21
C ALA A 261 17.71 43.21 -27.85
N SER A 262 18.08 42.28 -26.96
CA SER A 262 17.23 41.24 -26.39
C SER A 262 17.34 41.22 -24.86
N ILE A 263 16.25 40.85 -24.20
CA ILE A 263 16.17 40.53 -22.77
C ILE A 263 15.73 39.07 -22.63
N VAL A 264 16.28 38.35 -21.66
CA VAL A 264 16.02 36.93 -21.42
C VAL A 264 15.39 36.72 -20.04
N PHE A 265 14.31 35.95 -19.98
CA PHE A 265 13.72 35.42 -18.76
C PHE A 265 13.81 33.89 -18.74
N ALA A 266 14.10 33.33 -17.58
CA ALA A 266 14.00 31.90 -17.31
C ALA A 266 12.59 31.55 -16.82
N VAL A 267 12.05 30.42 -17.26
CA VAL A 267 10.74 29.91 -16.84
C VAL A 267 10.89 28.50 -16.32
N SER A 268 10.32 28.22 -15.15
CA SER A 268 10.36 26.90 -14.49
C SER A 268 8.97 26.50 -14.02
N PHE A 269 8.46 25.39 -14.57
CA PHE A 269 7.24 24.74 -14.11
C PHE A 269 7.56 23.67 -13.05
N SER A 270 6.65 23.43 -12.11
CA SER A 270 6.83 22.40 -11.06
C SER A 270 6.83 20.96 -11.60
N GLU A 271 6.32 20.75 -12.82
CA GLU A 271 6.31 19.48 -13.54
C GLU A 271 6.41 19.73 -15.06
N PRO A 272 6.65 18.70 -15.89
CA PRO A 272 6.65 18.85 -17.34
C PRO A 272 5.28 19.26 -17.92
N VAL A 273 5.28 20.31 -18.72
CA VAL A 273 4.09 20.85 -19.40
C VAL A 273 4.22 20.81 -20.93
N THR A 274 3.08 21.03 -21.60
CA THR A 274 2.95 21.16 -23.05
C THR A 274 2.08 22.38 -23.38
N GLY A 275 2.12 22.85 -24.63
CA GLY A 275 1.31 23.97 -25.11
C GLY A 275 1.94 25.36 -24.97
N PHE A 276 2.81 25.57 -23.97
CA PHE A 276 3.43 26.87 -23.69
C PHE A 276 4.22 27.45 -24.88
N ASP A 277 3.79 28.60 -25.40
CA ASP A 277 4.47 29.32 -26.49
C ASP A 277 4.58 30.85 -26.27
N ALA A 278 4.96 31.59 -27.31
CA ALA A 278 5.19 33.03 -27.29
C ALA A 278 3.93 33.88 -27.00
N ALA A 279 2.72 33.35 -27.23
CA ALA A 279 1.45 34.03 -26.97
C ALA A 279 1.05 34.01 -25.48
N ASP A 280 1.55 33.05 -24.71
CA ASP A 280 1.25 32.87 -23.28
C ASP A 280 1.98 33.86 -22.36
N VAL A 281 3.01 34.52 -22.89
CA VAL A 281 3.83 35.50 -22.17
C VAL A 281 3.18 36.87 -22.26
N SER A 282 2.55 37.30 -21.16
CA SER A 282 2.08 38.66 -20.99
C SER A 282 3.25 39.60 -20.71
N LEU A 283 3.47 40.58 -21.59
CA LEU A 283 4.38 41.70 -21.38
C LEU A 283 3.66 42.99 -20.94
N ALA A 284 2.39 42.89 -20.53
CA ALA A 284 1.51 44.05 -20.29
C ALA A 284 1.95 44.97 -19.14
N GLY A 285 2.85 44.53 -18.27
CA GLY A 285 3.47 45.35 -17.22
C GLY A 285 4.72 46.12 -17.68
N SER A 286 5.09 46.06 -18.96
CA SER A 286 6.29 46.71 -19.50
C SER A 286 6.06 48.20 -19.76
N THR A 287 7.09 49.01 -19.52
CA THR A 287 7.09 50.47 -19.72
C THR A 287 8.03 50.94 -20.83
N VAL A 288 8.84 50.05 -21.41
CA VAL A 288 9.59 50.30 -22.64
C VAL A 288 8.64 50.60 -23.82
N GLY A 289 9.01 51.55 -24.67
CA GLY A 289 8.35 51.78 -25.95
C GLY A 289 8.84 50.79 -27.01
N GLY A 290 8.04 50.60 -28.06
CA GLY A 290 8.38 49.76 -29.22
C GLY A 290 7.24 48.83 -29.61
N THR A 291 7.57 47.76 -30.34
CA THR A 291 6.66 46.64 -30.60
C THR A 291 7.36 45.39 -30.10
N LEU A 292 7.03 44.98 -28.87
CA LEU A 292 7.70 43.88 -28.22
C LEU A 292 7.33 42.55 -28.88
N ALA A 293 8.34 41.71 -29.10
CA ALA A 293 8.17 40.38 -29.67
C ALA A 293 8.84 39.32 -28.78
N THR A 294 8.09 38.26 -28.49
CA THR A 294 8.47 37.12 -27.65
C THR A 294 8.92 35.93 -28.51
N VAL A 295 9.95 35.23 -28.06
CA VAL A 295 10.37 33.92 -28.58
C VAL A 295 10.54 32.97 -27.40
N VAL A 296 9.85 31.84 -27.42
CA VAL A 296 9.94 30.80 -26.39
C VAL A 296 10.75 29.62 -26.92
N SER A 297 11.60 29.08 -26.06
CA SER A 297 12.43 27.89 -26.32
C SER A 297 12.57 27.06 -25.05
N GLY A 298 13.03 25.81 -25.17
CA GLY A 298 13.04 24.84 -24.07
C GLY A 298 11.94 23.79 -24.21
N SER A 299 11.73 22.98 -23.18
CA SER A 299 10.78 21.85 -23.19
C SER A 299 10.60 21.24 -21.81
N GLY A 300 9.45 20.61 -21.57
CA GLY A 300 9.17 19.88 -20.33
C GLY A 300 8.90 20.85 -19.20
N ALA A 301 9.78 20.92 -18.20
CA ALA A 301 9.63 21.83 -17.07
C ALA A 301 10.36 23.18 -17.27
N GLN A 302 11.37 23.24 -18.14
CA GLN A 302 12.26 24.40 -18.26
C GLN A 302 12.13 25.08 -19.62
N TYR A 303 11.89 26.39 -19.60
CA TYR A 303 11.78 27.23 -20.79
C TYR A 303 12.59 28.52 -20.65
N THR A 304 12.82 29.18 -21.77
CA THR A 304 13.54 30.45 -21.88
C THR A 304 12.77 31.36 -22.83
N VAL A 305 12.36 32.51 -22.29
CA VAL A 305 11.63 33.56 -23.01
C VAL A 305 12.62 34.64 -23.41
N THR A 306 12.74 34.92 -24.70
CA THR A 306 13.52 36.06 -25.20
C THR A 306 12.57 37.16 -25.68
N VAL A 307 12.73 38.37 -25.15
CA VAL A 307 11.98 39.57 -25.53
C VAL A 307 12.86 40.47 -26.38
N THR A 308 12.33 40.98 -27.49
CA THR A 308 13.00 41.90 -28.42
C THR A 308 12.07 43.06 -28.79
N GLY A 309 12.56 44.08 -29.51
CA GLY A 309 11.72 45.15 -30.07
C GLY A 309 11.56 46.42 -29.22
N MET A 310 12.39 46.57 -28.18
CA MET A 310 12.48 47.79 -27.35
C MET A 310 13.06 48.97 -28.15
N THR A 311 12.50 50.16 -27.99
CA THR A 311 12.92 51.39 -28.70
C THR A 311 13.09 52.62 -27.80
N THR A 312 12.56 52.61 -26.57
CA THR A 312 12.80 53.68 -25.57
C THR A 312 13.12 53.08 -24.21
N ALA A 313 13.86 53.81 -23.38
CA ALA A 313 14.19 53.39 -22.02
C ALA A 313 12.92 53.10 -21.19
N GLY A 314 13.02 52.14 -20.27
CA GLY A 314 11.92 51.66 -19.43
C GLY A 314 12.24 50.29 -18.85
N THR A 315 11.21 49.55 -18.43
CA THR A 315 11.33 48.20 -17.88
C THR A 315 10.55 47.22 -18.77
N VAL A 316 11.09 46.02 -19.01
CA VAL A 316 10.33 44.87 -19.52
C VAL A 316 9.88 44.03 -18.34
N THR A 317 8.59 43.75 -18.26
CA THR A 317 7.97 42.96 -17.19
C THR A 317 7.24 41.78 -17.80
N ALA A 318 7.61 40.55 -17.43
CA ALA A 318 7.04 39.32 -18.01
C ALA A 318 6.19 38.53 -17.00
N ALA A 319 5.03 38.03 -17.42
CA ALA A 319 4.15 37.20 -16.59
C ALA A 319 3.49 36.10 -17.43
N ILE A 320 3.16 34.97 -16.80
CA ILE A 320 2.44 33.85 -17.44
C ILE A 320 1.07 33.70 -16.77
N ALA A 321 0.02 33.62 -17.57
CA ALA A 321 -1.35 33.44 -17.09
C ALA A 321 -1.59 32.01 -16.57
N ALA A 322 -2.66 31.83 -15.77
CA ALA A 322 -3.15 30.49 -15.46
C ALA A 322 -3.76 29.84 -16.71
N GLY A 323 -3.47 28.56 -16.95
CA GLY A 323 -3.95 27.80 -18.11
C GLY A 323 -3.17 28.01 -19.42
N ALA A 324 -2.06 28.77 -19.39
CA ALA A 324 -1.10 28.91 -20.49
C ALA A 324 -0.43 27.59 -20.93
N ALA A 325 -0.20 26.69 -19.99
CA ALA A 325 0.52 25.44 -20.20
C ALA A 325 -0.21 24.28 -19.51
N THR A 326 -0.25 23.13 -20.15
CA THR A 326 -1.03 21.95 -19.70
C THR A 326 -0.09 20.81 -19.31
N SER A 327 -0.26 20.23 -18.12
CA SER A 327 0.49 19.06 -17.66
C SER A 327 0.07 17.78 -18.39
N ALA A 328 0.86 16.71 -18.20
CA ALA A 328 0.49 15.38 -18.69
C ALA A 328 -0.86 14.87 -18.13
N ALA A 329 -1.33 15.43 -17.01
CA ALA A 329 -2.62 15.11 -16.40
C ALA A 329 -3.83 15.88 -17.00
N GLY A 330 -3.58 16.77 -17.98
CA GLY A 330 -4.60 17.62 -18.59
C GLY A 330 -4.95 18.87 -17.79
N VAL A 331 -4.16 19.23 -16.78
CA VAL A 331 -4.43 20.37 -15.89
C VAL A 331 -3.58 21.58 -16.30
N GLY A 332 -4.22 22.74 -16.41
CA GLY A 332 -3.54 24.00 -16.71
C GLY A 332 -2.74 24.53 -15.51
N ASN A 333 -1.61 25.19 -15.77
CA ASN A 333 -0.76 25.82 -14.76
C ASN A 333 -1.48 26.92 -13.94
N THR A 334 -0.97 27.20 -12.74
CA THR A 334 -1.30 28.43 -11.99
C THR A 334 -0.66 29.65 -12.66
N ALA A 335 -1.18 30.85 -12.39
CA ALA A 335 -0.48 32.08 -12.79
C ALA A 335 0.93 32.14 -12.18
N SER A 336 1.87 32.81 -12.87
CA SER A 336 3.27 32.82 -12.48
C SER A 336 3.57 33.59 -11.20
N THR A 337 4.34 32.98 -10.31
CA THR A 337 5.08 33.69 -9.24
C THR A 337 6.47 34.11 -9.73
N SER A 338 7.16 34.96 -8.97
CA SER A 338 8.49 35.45 -9.30
C SER A 338 9.23 35.97 -8.06
N THR A 339 10.56 35.95 -8.11
CA THR A 339 11.45 36.74 -7.25
C THR A 339 11.84 38.06 -7.93
N ASP A 340 12.14 38.04 -9.24
CA ASP A 340 12.30 39.23 -10.08
C ASP A 340 11.99 38.92 -11.57
N ASN A 341 10.86 39.44 -12.07
CA ASN A 341 10.41 39.33 -13.45
C ASN A 341 10.48 40.66 -14.22
N THR A 342 11.32 41.59 -13.76
CA THR A 342 11.46 42.94 -14.30
C THR A 342 12.90 43.23 -14.70
N VAL A 343 13.15 43.64 -15.95
CA VAL A 343 14.50 44.02 -16.43
C VAL A 343 14.48 45.44 -16.96
N SER A 344 15.37 46.28 -16.48
CA SER A 344 15.52 47.68 -16.90
C SER A 344 16.33 47.77 -18.20
N TRP A 345 15.80 48.48 -19.18
CA TRP A 345 16.39 48.66 -20.50
C TRP A 345 16.68 50.14 -20.79
N THR A 346 17.84 50.41 -21.36
CA THR A 346 18.22 51.73 -21.90
C THR A 346 18.82 51.58 -23.30
N PRO A 347 18.44 52.41 -24.29
CA PRO A 347 19.12 52.42 -25.58
C PRO A 347 20.57 52.86 -25.41
N ILE A 348 21.47 52.32 -26.24
CA ILE A 348 22.81 52.90 -26.43
C ILE A 348 22.62 54.24 -27.16
N ASP A 349 23.04 55.35 -26.54
CA ASP A 349 23.04 56.65 -27.21
C ASP A 349 23.86 56.58 -28.52
N PRO A 350 23.36 57.12 -29.64
CA PRO A 350 24.14 57.18 -30.86
C PRO A 350 25.41 58.01 -30.63
N PRO A 351 26.58 57.61 -31.18
CA PRO A 351 27.82 58.33 -30.96
C PRO A 351 27.65 59.78 -31.42
N SER A 352 27.82 60.72 -30.48
CA SER A 352 27.60 62.14 -30.70
C SER A 352 28.37 62.61 -31.95
N PRO A 353 27.73 63.34 -32.88
CA PRO A 353 28.36 63.72 -34.14
C PRO A 353 29.60 64.56 -33.86
N SER A 354 30.77 64.01 -34.19
CA SER A 354 32.05 64.68 -34.00
C SER A 354 31.99 66.09 -34.62
N PRO A 355 32.38 67.15 -33.88
CA PRO A 355 32.20 68.53 -34.34
C PRO A 355 32.96 68.74 -35.65
N THR A 356 32.21 68.89 -36.75
CA THR A 356 32.77 69.18 -38.06
C THR A 356 33.53 70.49 -37.96
N ALA A 357 34.85 70.44 -38.14
CA ALA A 357 35.71 71.60 -37.93
C ALA A 357 35.30 72.75 -38.87
N ALA A 358 34.67 73.77 -38.31
CA ALA A 358 34.29 74.97 -39.06
C ALA A 358 35.56 75.62 -39.61
N GLY A 359 35.60 75.82 -40.93
CA GLY A 359 36.78 76.33 -41.62
C GLY A 359 37.23 77.69 -41.05
N THR A 360 38.53 77.83 -40.81
CA THR A 360 39.12 79.04 -40.23
C THR A 360 38.91 80.25 -41.14
N GLY A 361 38.05 81.18 -40.73
CA GLY A 361 38.04 82.53 -41.28
C GLY A 361 39.38 83.24 -41.01
N PRO A 362 39.81 84.19 -41.87
CA PRO A 362 41.11 84.82 -41.75
C PRO A 362 41.20 85.72 -40.50
N ALA A 363 42.28 85.56 -39.73
CA ALA A 363 42.55 86.39 -38.56
C ALA A 363 43.05 87.79 -38.99
N SER A 364 42.54 88.84 -38.32
CA SER A 364 43.09 90.19 -38.40
C SER A 364 44.11 90.39 -37.26
N PRO A 365 45.28 91.00 -37.49
CA PRO A 365 46.39 90.96 -36.54
C PRO A 365 46.22 91.93 -35.36
N SER A 366 46.62 91.49 -34.17
CA SER A 366 46.91 92.34 -33.02
C SER A 366 48.41 92.33 -32.73
N THR A 367 49.02 93.50 -32.58
CA THR A 367 50.46 93.65 -32.33
C THR A 367 50.74 93.98 -30.88
N SER A 368 51.52 93.15 -30.19
CA SER A 368 52.22 93.49 -28.95
C SER A 368 53.75 93.37 -29.17
N PRO A 369 54.59 94.17 -28.50
CA PRO A 369 55.96 94.40 -28.98
C PRO A 369 57.06 93.65 -28.18
N SER A 370 58.25 93.51 -28.80
CA SER A 370 59.63 93.61 -28.24
C SER A 370 59.94 93.12 -26.79
N GLU A 371 60.93 92.28 -26.47
CA GLU A 371 61.96 91.48 -27.18
C GLU A 371 62.32 90.24 -26.28
N SER A 372 63.45 89.51 -26.29
CA SER A 372 64.71 89.44 -27.08
C SER A 372 65.33 88.03 -26.93
N PRO A 373 66.16 87.50 -27.87
CA PRO A 373 66.56 86.09 -27.84
C PRO A 373 67.91 85.79 -27.14
N GLY A 374 67.88 84.83 -26.21
CA GLY A 374 69.06 84.13 -25.68
C GLY A 374 69.21 82.73 -26.30
N TRP A 375 70.46 82.27 -26.51
CA TRP A 375 70.75 81.06 -27.28
C TRP A 375 70.95 79.78 -26.44
N MET A 376 70.53 78.65 -27.02
CA MET A 376 71.09 77.28 -27.04
C MET A 376 72.40 76.99 -26.25
N PRO A 377 72.60 75.76 -25.70
CA PRO A 377 72.59 74.54 -26.53
C PRO A 377 72.09 73.21 -25.89
N VAL A 378 72.19 72.12 -26.66
CA VAL A 378 71.75 70.75 -26.37
C VAL A 378 72.86 69.89 -25.75
N THR A 379 72.57 69.26 -24.61
CA THR A 379 73.13 67.96 -24.13
C THR A 379 72.09 67.32 -23.20
N GLY A 380 71.93 66.00 -23.07
CA GLY A 380 72.64 64.88 -23.69
C GLY A 380 71.92 63.53 -23.44
N THR A 381 72.53 62.42 -23.81
CA THR A 381 71.95 61.06 -23.80
C THR A 381 71.67 60.47 -22.41
N GLY A 382 70.60 59.68 -22.26
CA GLY A 382 70.39 58.81 -21.10
C GLY A 382 69.42 57.65 -21.36
N LEU A 383 69.91 56.40 -21.28
CA LEU A 383 69.12 55.17 -21.41
C LEU A 383 69.50 54.19 -20.29
N ARG A 384 68.57 53.91 -19.35
CA ARG A 384 68.24 52.55 -18.86
C ARG A 384 67.25 52.53 -17.68
N LEU A 385 66.14 51.81 -17.91
CA LEU A 385 65.46 50.83 -17.05
C LEU A 385 65.88 50.69 -15.57
N ILE A 386 64.90 50.71 -14.66
CA ILE A 386 64.73 49.79 -13.51
C ILE A 386 63.22 49.67 -13.16
N LEU A 387 62.80 48.57 -12.53
CA LEU A 387 61.39 48.19 -12.26
C LEU A 387 60.83 48.82 -10.96
N GLY A 388 59.50 48.84 -10.81
CA GLY A 388 58.84 49.39 -9.61
C GLY A 388 57.37 48.99 -9.33
N GLY A 389 56.94 47.76 -9.65
CA GLY A 389 55.62 47.23 -9.27
C GLY A 389 54.41 47.77 -10.06
N GLY A 390 53.26 47.09 -10.10
CA GLY A 390 52.98 45.73 -9.65
C GLY A 390 51.56 45.29 -10.04
N VAL A 391 51.44 44.13 -10.71
CA VAL A 391 50.15 43.53 -11.10
C VAL A 391 50.22 42.03 -10.84
N VAL A 392 49.26 41.49 -10.09
CA VAL A 392 49.09 40.04 -9.90
C VAL A 392 48.01 39.55 -10.84
N LEU A 393 48.39 38.67 -11.77
CA LEU A 393 47.48 38.02 -12.71
C LEU A 393 47.12 36.63 -12.17
N VAL A 394 45.84 36.36 -11.98
CA VAL A 394 45.33 35.01 -11.70
C VAL A 394 44.75 34.45 -13.00
N LEU A 395 45.36 33.37 -13.52
CA LEU A 395 44.84 32.64 -14.66
C LEU A 395 44.99 31.12 -14.46
N VAL A 396 43.87 30.48 -14.21
CA VAL A 396 43.63 29.03 -14.38
C VAL A 396 42.71 28.91 -15.60
N GLY A 397 42.83 27.95 -16.51
CA GLY A 397 43.77 26.83 -16.59
C GLY A 397 43.07 25.66 -17.28
N VAL A 398 43.45 25.33 -18.51
CA VAL A 398 42.78 24.29 -19.33
C VAL A 398 43.78 23.19 -19.68
N ALA A 399 43.42 21.95 -19.40
CA ALA A 399 44.28 20.79 -19.58
C ALA A 399 44.04 20.10 -20.95
N LEU A 400 45.12 19.60 -21.55
CA LEU A 400 45.06 18.69 -22.71
C LEU A 400 45.92 17.46 -22.41
N LEU A 401 45.28 16.36 -21.99
CA LEU A 401 45.97 15.16 -21.53
C LEU A 401 46.14 14.14 -22.67
N PHE A 402 47.37 13.97 -23.16
CA PHE A 402 47.73 12.91 -24.10
C PHE A 402 47.86 11.56 -23.38
N VAL A 403 47.07 10.56 -23.79
CA VAL A 403 47.18 9.18 -23.28
C VAL A 403 48.19 8.38 -24.10
N LEU A 404 49.33 8.02 -23.48
CA LEU A 404 50.34 7.16 -24.09
C LEU A 404 50.18 5.69 -23.67
N ARG A 405 50.14 4.79 -24.66
CA ARG A 405 50.15 3.33 -24.44
C ARG A 405 51.46 2.86 -23.79
N ARG A 406 51.35 1.91 -22.85
CA ARG A 406 52.36 0.85 -22.64
C ARG A 406 51.70 -0.53 -22.61
N ARG A 407 52.42 -1.55 -23.10
CA ARG A 407 52.09 -2.97 -23.03
C ARG A 407 53.01 -3.66 -22.01
N GLY A 408 52.51 -4.72 -21.38
CA GLY A 408 53.19 -5.58 -20.40
C GLY A 408 52.09 -6.32 -19.62
N LEU A 409 51.72 -7.58 -19.87
CA LEU A 409 52.45 -8.81 -20.23
C LEU A 409 53.08 -9.50 -19.00
N GLN A 410 52.26 -10.28 -18.29
CA GLN A 410 52.62 -11.46 -17.50
C GLN A 410 51.51 -12.51 -17.64
N GLU A 411 51.90 -13.77 -17.79
CA GLU A 411 51.08 -14.95 -17.48
C GLU A 411 51.70 -15.61 -16.24
N VAL A 412 50.87 -15.97 -15.25
CA VAL A 412 50.94 -17.21 -14.45
C VAL A 412 49.50 -17.57 -14.08
#